data_AF-A0A369M5V9-F1
#
_entry.id   AF-A0A369M5V9-F1
#
_cell.length_a   1.000
_cell.length_b   1.000
_cell.length_c   1.000
_cell.angle_alpha   90.00
_cell.angle_beta   90.00
_cell.angle_gamma   90.00
#
_symmetry.space_group_name_H-M   'P 1'
#
loop_
_entity.id
_entity.type
_entity.pdbx_description
1 polymer ?
#
loop_
_entity_poly.entity_id
_entity_poly.type
_entity_poly.pdbx_seq_one_letter_code
_entity_poly.pdbx_strand_id
1 'polypeptide(L)'
;MAVHLRVDGHFVENAEWHASQERYRRFVEGMEREPAVLLELGVGWNTPGIVRFPFEALARATNTPLVRLNYDDARLPEGVPGVGLQGDIAELWPLIASAAGKGEQ
;
A
#
# COMPACT_ATOMS: atom_id res chain seq x y z
N MET A 1 -13.03 -12.64 25.60
CA MET A 1 -12.39 -11.64 24.71
C MET A 1 -12.00 -12.37 23.42
N ALA A 2 -12.66 -12.07 22.31
CA ALA A 2 -12.21 -12.52 21.01
C ALA A 2 -11.17 -11.51 20.52
N VAL A 3 -9.91 -11.94 20.46
CA VAL A 3 -8.87 -11.12 19.86
C VAL A 3 -9.11 -11.15 18.35
N HIS A 4 -9.13 -10.00 17.68
CA HIS A 4 -9.33 -9.89 16.22
C HIS A 4 -8.07 -10.38 15.47
N LEU A 5 -7.65 -11.61 15.72
CA LEU A 5 -6.60 -12.29 14.97
C LEU A 5 -7.20 -13.03 13.78
N ARG A 6 -6.36 -13.24 12.77
CA ARG A 6 -6.64 -14.19 11.71
C ARG A 6 -6.63 -15.59 12.31
N VAL A 7 -7.76 -16.28 12.26
CA VAL A 7 -7.90 -17.69 12.69
C VAL A 7 -8.34 -18.48 11.47
N ASP A 8 -7.66 -19.60 11.20
CA ASP A 8 -7.96 -20.50 10.08
C ASP A 8 -8.02 -19.83 8.70
N GLY A 9 -7.19 -18.81 8.49
CA GLY A 9 -7.10 -18.09 7.23
C GLY A 9 -8.10 -16.95 7.05
N HIS A 10 -9.07 -16.78 7.97
CA HIS A 10 -10.10 -15.75 7.93
C HIS A 10 -9.95 -14.74 9.08
N PHE A 11 -10.35 -13.50 8.84
CA PHE A 11 -10.50 -12.51 9.90
C PHE A 11 -11.90 -12.60 10.49
N VAL A 12 -12.07 -12.12 11.73
CA VAL A 12 -13.42 -11.90 12.27
C VAL A 12 -14.00 -10.68 11.58
N GLU A 13 -14.94 -10.91 10.65
CA GLU A 13 -15.60 -9.88 9.85
C GLU A 13 -16.89 -9.43 10.56
N ASN A 14 -16.79 -8.35 11.34
CA ASN A 14 -17.97 -7.71 11.94
C ASN A 14 -18.53 -6.60 11.02
N ALA A 15 -19.61 -5.94 11.45
CA ALA A 15 -20.20 -4.84 10.68
C ALA A 15 -19.20 -3.71 10.37
N GLU A 16 -18.29 -3.40 11.31
CA GLU A 16 -17.25 -2.38 11.13
C GLU A 16 -16.19 -2.80 10.10
N TRP A 17 -15.86 -4.08 10.04
CA TRP A 17 -14.98 -4.66 9.03
C TRP A 17 -15.59 -4.50 7.64
N HIS A 18 -16.84 -4.89 7.45
CA HIS A 18 -17.53 -4.73 6.16
C HIS A 18 -17.67 -3.26 5.77
N ALA A 19 -17.97 -2.37 6.72
CA ALA A 19 -18.02 -0.94 6.45
C ALA A 19 -16.66 -0.38 6.01
N SER A 20 -15.56 -0.88 6.58
CA SER A 20 -14.20 -0.48 6.22
C SER A 20 -13.78 -1.03 4.86
N GLN A 21 -14.13 -2.28 4.57
CA GLN A 21 -13.88 -2.93 3.28
C GLN A 21 -14.64 -2.23 2.15
N GLU A 22 -15.88 -1.79 2.37
CA GLU A 22 -16.65 -1.01 1.38
C GLU A 22 -16.03 0.36 1.11
N ARG A 23 -15.54 1.07 2.14
CA ARG A 23 -14.83 2.34 1.95
C ARG A 23 -13.54 2.16 1.14
N TYR A 24 -12.78 1.11 1.44
CA TYR A 24 -11.58 0.76 0.68
C TYR A 24 -11.92 0.45 -0.79
N ARG A 25 -12.96 -0.36 -1.04
CA ARG A 25 -13.42 -0.70 -2.39
C ARG A 25 -13.76 0.56 -3.20
N ARG A 26 -14.54 1.48 -2.62
CA ARG A 26 -14.90 2.75 -3.28
C ARG A 26 -13.68 3.62 -3.59
N PHE A 27 -12.69 3.65 -2.70
CA PHE A 27 -11.45 4.38 -2.96
C PHE A 27 -10.71 3.79 -4.16
N VAL A 28 -10.58 2.46 -4.21
CA VAL A 28 -9.93 1.76 -5.34
C VAL A 28 -10.67 2.00 -6.65
N GLU A 29 -12.01 1.92 -6.66
CA GLU A 29 -12.82 2.24 -7.84
C GLU A 29 -12.65 3.69 -8.30
N GLY A 30 -12.38 4.61 -7.37
CA GLY A 30 -12.11 6.02 -7.69
C GLY A 30 -10.76 6.29 -8.36
N MET A 31 -9.79 5.38 -8.21
CA MET A 31 -8.43 5.55 -8.75
C MET A 31 -8.39 5.61 -10.29
N GLU A 32 -9.41 5.10 -10.99
CA GLU A 32 -9.51 5.24 -12.45
C GLU A 32 -9.78 6.67 -12.91
N ARG A 33 -10.33 7.51 -12.02
CA ARG A 33 -10.82 8.86 -12.34
C ARG A 33 -9.94 9.96 -11.78
N GLU A 34 -9.27 9.69 -10.67
CA GLU A 34 -8.46 10.67 -9.95
C GLU A 34 -7.02 10.19 -9.81
N PRO A 35 -6.02 11.10 -9.96
CA PRO A 35 -4.62 10.74 -9.74
C PRO A 35 -4.39 10.16 -8.35
N ALA A 36 -3.77 8.99 -8.30
CA ALA A 36 -3.46 8.28 -7.06
C ALA A 36 -2.00 7.83 -7.01
N VAL A 37 -1.53 7.48 -5.81
CA VAL A 37 -0.25 6.80 -5.56
C VAL A 37 -0.52 5.66 -4.60
N LEU A 38 -0.02 4.47 -4.93
CA LEU A 38 -0.01 3.34 -4.01
C LEU A 38 1.27 3.43 -3.16
N LEU A 39 1.14 3.61 -1.86
CA LEU A 39 2.27 3.73 -0.93
C LEU A 39 2.37 2.49 -0.04
N GLU A 40 3.37 1.65 -0.26
CA GLU A 40 3.67 0.46 0.54
C GLU A 40 4.82 0.76 1.51
N LEU A 41 4.56 0.66 2.82
CA LEU A 41 5.54 0.93 3.87
C LEU A 41 5.82 -0.33 4.70
N GLY A 42 7.04 -0.87 4.59
CA GLY A 42 7.52 -1.95 5.46
C GLY A 42 6.80 -3.29 5.30
N VAL A 43 6.05 -3.48 4.21
CA VAL A 43 5.32 -4.74 3.97
C VAL A 43 6.31 -5.82 3.53
N GLY A 44 6.54 -6.80 4.39
CA GLY A 44 7.40 -7.95 4.13
C GLY A 44 6.65 -9.17 3.59
N TRP A 45 7.29 -10.33 3.72
CA TRP A 45 6.84 -11.60 3.15
C TRP A 45 6.02 -12.49 4.09
N ASN A 46 5.67 -12.02 5.30
CA ASN A 46 4.87 -12.81 6.24
C ASN A 46 3.43 -13.05 5.75
N THR A 47 2.82 -12.02 5.16
CA THR A 47 1.45 -12.08 4.59
C THR A 47 1.32 -11.20 3.34
N PRO A 48 2.07 -11.49 2.26
CA PRO A 48 2.13 -10.61 1.08
C PRO A 48 0.78 -10.49 0.34
N GLY A 49 -0.12 -11.46 0.54
CA GLY A 49 -1.46 -11.44 -0.03
C GLY A 49 -2.42 -10.39 0.54
N ILE A 50 -2.05 -9.67 1.61
CA ILE A 50 -2.91 -8.61 2.19
C ILE A 50 -2.68 -7.26 1.50
N VAL A 51 -1.42 -6.90 1.22
CA VAL A 51 -1.08 -5.58 0.65
C VAL A 51 -0.17 -5.70 -0.57
N ARG A 52 0.97 -6.40 -0.44
CA ARG A 52 2.03 -6.45 -1.46
C ARG A 52 1.53 -6.91 -2.83
N PHE A 53 0.94 -8.10 -2.92
CA PHE A 53 0.42 -8.60 -4.21
C PHE A 53 -0.81 -7.82 -4.71
N PRO A 54 -1.79 -7.47 -3.86
CA PRO A 54 -2.89 -6.60 -4.28
C PRO A 54 -2.41 -5.26 -4.86
N PHE A 55 -1.44 -4.58 -4.24
CA PHE A 55 -0.93 -3.30 -4.75
C PHE A 55 -0.23 -3.46 -6.09
N GLU A 56 0.56 -4.52 -6.29
CA GLU A 56 1.19 -4.80 -7.59
C GLU A 56 0.14 -5.07 -8.69
N ALA A 57 -0.94 -5.80 -8.36
CA ALA A 57 -2.04 -6.04 -9.29
C ALA A 57 -2.81 -4.75 -9.61
N LEU A 58 -3.13 -3.93 -8.60
CA LEU A 58 -3.80 -2.64 -8.76
C LEU A 58 -2.95 -1.68 -9.60
N ALA A 59 -1.65 -1.57 -9.32
CA ALA A 59 -0.73 -0.72 -10.05
C ALA A 59 -0.72 -1.04 -11.55
N ARG A 60 -0.71 -2.34 -11.91
CA ARG A 60 -0.78 -2.78 -13.31
C ARG A 60 -2.15 -2.49 -13.94
N ALA A 61 -3.23 -2.82 -13.23
CA ALA A 61 -4.58 -2.70 -13.75
C ALA A 61 -4.99 -1.24 -14.01
N THR A 62 -4.57 -0.34 -13.12
CA THR A 62 -4.95 1.09 -13.15
C THR A 62 -3.84 2.00 -13.69
N ASN A 63 -2.67 1.44 -13.99
CA ASN A 63 -1.45 2.20 -14.29
C ASN A 63 -1.08 3.22 -13.19
N THR A 64 -1.46 2.95 -11.94
CA THR A 64 -1.15 3.81 -10.78
C THR A 64 0.28 3.54 -10.30
N PRO A 65 1.11 4.57 -10.06
CA PRO A 65 2.46 4.39 -9.54
C PRO A 65 2.47 3.79 -8.13
N LEU A 66 3.29 2.76 -7.93
CA LEU A 66 3.60 2.13 -6.65
C LEU A 66 4.93 2.64 -6.08
N VAL A 67 4.89 3.25 -4.90
CA VAL A 67 6.06 3.61 -4.11
C VAL A 67 6.21 2.59 -2.99
N ARG A 68 7.29 1.80 -3.02
CA ARG A 68 7.59 0.78 -2.01
C ARG A 68 8.77 1.20 -1.18
N LEU A 69 8.57 1.38 0.13
CA LEU A 69 9.64 1.57 1.10
C LEU A 69 9.78 0.29 1.92
N ASN A 70 10.98 -0.29 1.93
CA ASN A 70 11.22 -1.48 2.73
C ASN A 70 12.72 -1.58 3.07
N TYR A 71 13.05 -2.06 4.27
CA TYR A 71 14.44 -2.22 4.69
C TYR A 71 15.16 -3.35 3.93
N ASP A 72 14.49 -4.50 3.79
CA ASP A 72 15.09 -5.71 3.25
C ASP A 72 14.85 -5.88 1.74
N ASP A 73 13.63 -5.60 1.28
CA ASP A 73 13.23 -5.85 -0.10
C ASP A 73 12.23 -4.81 -0.63
N ALA A 74 12.78 -3.79 -1.29
CA ALA A 74 12.01 -2.73 -1.93
C ALA A 74 11.81 -2.93 -3.45
N ARG A 75 12.24 -4.08 -4.01
CA ARG A 75 12.19 -4.30 -5.46
C ARG A 75 10.75 -4.33 -5.95
N LEU A 76 10.53 -3.79 -7.15
CA LEU A 76 9.26 -3.89 -7.87
C LEU A 76 9.37 -4.96 -8.97
N PRO A 77 8.33 -5.79 -9.18
CA PRO A 77 8.29 -6.69 -10.32
C PRO A 77 8.27 -5.92 -11.65
N GLU A 78 8.78 -6.55 -12.71
CA GLU A 78 8.81 -5.96 -14.05
C GLU A 78 7.41 -5.55 -14.53
N GLY A 79 7.28 -4.34 -15.08
CA GLY A 79 6.01 -3.80 -15.59
C GLY A 79 5.05 -3.31 -14.50
N VAL A 80 5.46 -3.25 -13.24
CA VAL A 80 4.77 -2.45 -12.21
C VAL A 80 5.30 -1.02 -12.30
N PRO A 81 4.46 -0.01 -12.60
CA PRO A 81 4.92 1.37 -12.63
C PRO A 81 5.24 1.84 -11.20
N GLY A 82 6.41 2.46 -11.00
CA GLY A 82 6.76 3.01 -9.69
C GLY A 82 8.24 2.97 -9.33
N VAL A 83 8.51 3.11 -8.04
CA VAL A 83 9.88 3.11 -7.47
C VAL A 83 9.95 2.33 -6.17
N GLY A 84 11.05 1.58 -6.03
CA GLY A 84 11.46 0.95 -4.79
C GLY A 84 12.51 1.79 -4.07
N LEU A 85 12.32 2.03 -2.77
CA LEU A 85 13.23 2.75 -1.90
C LEU A 85 13.67 1.83 -0.77
N GLN A 86 14.89 1.33 -0.88
CA GLN A 86 15.43 0.38 0.09
C GLN A 86 16.16 1.11 1.22
N GLY A 87 15.77 0.83 2.47
CA GLY A 87 16.40 1.41 3.66
C GLY A 87 15.44 1.58 4.84
N ASP A 88 15.92 2.23 5.90
CA ASP A 88 15.12 2.56 7.07
C ASP A 88 14.07 3.62 6.72
N ILE A 89 12.80 3.32 6.97
CA ILE A 89 11.68 4.24 6.71
C ILE A 89 11.83 5.52 7.53
N ALA A 90 12.33 5.44 8.77
CA ALA A 90 12.53 6.62 9.61
C ALA A 90 13.60 7.57 9.05
N GLU A 91 14.59 7.05 8.31
CA GLU A 91 15.61 7.85 7.64
C GLU A 91 15.14 8.36 6.27
N LEU A 92 14.41 7.54 5.51
CA LEU A 92 13.95 7.86 4.17
C LEU A 92 12.74 8.81 4.15
N TRP A 93 11.78 8.62 5.06
CA TRP A 93 10.52 9.36 5.04
C TRP A 93 10.69 10.87 5.14
N PRO A 94 11.53 11.43 6.04
CA PRO A 94 11.75 12.87 6.11
C PRO A 94 12.27 13.48 4.81
N LEU A 95 13.07 12.74 4.02
CA LEU A 95 13.64 13.22 2.76
C LEU A 95 12.57 13.38 1.67
N ILE A 96 11.54 12.53 1.70
CA ILE A 96 10.47 12.50 0.69
C ILE A 96 9.33 13.42 1.12
N ALA A 97 8.93 13.37 2.39
CA ALA A 97 7.83 14.17 2.92
C ALA A 97 8.17 15.67 2.97
N SER A 98 9.43 16.03 3.24
CA SER A 98 9.86 17.44 3.25
C SER A 98 9.98 18.06 1.86
N ALA A 99 10.19 17.25 0.81
CA ALA A 99 10.21 17.71 -0.56
C ALA A 99 8.81 18.14 -1.05
N ALA A 100 7.75 17.50 -0.54
CA ALA A 100 6.36 17.81 -0.90
C ALA A 100 5.88 19.20 -0.43
N GLY A 101 6.52 19.77 0.61
CA GLY A 101 6.15 21.07 1.18
C GLY A 101 6.84 22.29 0.56
N LYS A 102 7.68 22.11 -0.47
CA LYS A 102 8.44 23.21 -1.10
C LYS A 102 7.89 23.65 -2.47
N GLY A 103 6.74 23.12 -2.88
CA GLY A 103 6.12 23.39 -4.19
C GLY A 103 5.22 24.62 -4.26
N GLU A 104 5.05 25.37 -3.16
CA GLU A 104 4.30 26.63 -3.10
C GLU A 104 5.23 27.78 -2.71
N GLN A 105 6.11 28.21 -3.62
CA GLN A 105 6.70 29.56 -3.64
C GLN A 105 6.86 30.02 -5.09
#